data_AF-A0A420I399-F1
#
_entry.id   AF-A0A420I399-F1
#
_cell.length_a   1.000
_cell.length_b   1.000
_cell.length_c   1.000
_cell.angle_alpha   90.00
_cell.angle_beta   90.00
_cell.angle_gamma   90.00
#
_symmetry.space_group_name_H-M   'P 1'
#
loop_
_entity.id
_entity.type
_entity.pdbx_description
1 polymer ?
#
loop_
_entity_poly.entity_id
_entity_poly.type
_entity_poly.pdbx_seq_one_letter_code
_entity_poly.pdbx_strand_id
1 'polypeptide(L)'
;PERNLGSLPNFEPPPSQHVSSSTAHHPYGRDIANLAKSYTNDLKYTGDTDDNFDDKFGIFMEMCSRFGIANEGLVLAFPTMLSNLALSFYFNRCRGKNLTELCKSMRENFEGPEYHRYNLQKWNSLTFQSIIDQNPDKNGMEQVTILINKLDKMQKTLSPEFRTDEALHNKIISACKCIEACKMACYRPSPTVPGLIRDLRSGI
;
A
#
# COMPACT_ATOMS: atom_id res chain seq x y z
N PRO A 1 -83.49 -16.09 -5.41
CA PRO A 1 -82.69 -15.91 -4.19
C PRO A 1 -81.25 -15.58 -4.57
N GLU A 2 -81.00 -14.29 -4.76
CA GLU A 2 -79.73 -13.69 -5.15
C GLU A 2 -78.71 -13.82 -4.01
N ARG A 3 -77.50 -14.31 -4.31
CA ARG A 3 -76.40 -14.34 -3.34
C ARG A 3 -75.67 -13.00 -3.39
N ASN A 4 -75.76 -12.29 -2.28
CA ASN A 4 -75.17 -11.00 -1.96
C ASN A 4 -73.63 -11.11 -1.96
N LEU A 5 -72.95 -10.34 -2.83
CA LEU A 5 -71.50 -10.14 -2.80
C LEU A 5 -71.19 -9.14 -1.67
N GLY A 6 -70.69 -9.65 -0.54
CA GLY A 6 -70.22 -8.83 0.56
C GLY A 6 -68.94 -8.08 0.18
N SER A 7 -69.00 -6.75 0.27
CA SER A 7 -67.90 -5.81 0.06
C SER A 7 -66.77 -6.03 1.08
N LEU A 8 -65.52 -6.06 0.61
CA LEU A 8 -64.31 -6.07 1.44
C LEU A 8 -64.13 -4.71 2.15
N PRO A 9 -63.62 -4.66 3.40
CA PRO A 9 -63.36 -3.41 4.10
C PRO A 9 -62.16 -2.67 3.49
N ASN A 10 -62.31 -1.36 3.36
CA ASN A 10 -61.31 -0.44 2.85
C ASN A 10 -60.17 -0.31 3.89
N PHE A 11 -58.96 -0.79 3.57
CA PHE A 11 -57.78 -0.58 4.40
C PHE A 11 -57.22 0.82 4.12
N GLU A 12 -57.47 1.75 5.02
CA GLU A 12 -56.83 3.07 5.03
C GLU A 12 -55.37 2.91 5.51
N PRO A 13 -54.37 3.45 4.79
CA PRO A 13 -52.99 3.36 5.23
C PRO A 13 -52.76 4.27 6.45
N PRO A 14 -51.90 3.87 7.41
CA PRO A 14 -51.63 4.69 8.59
C PRO A 14 -50.93 6.00 8.20
N PRO A 15 -51.14 7.09 8.97
CA PRO A 15 -50.56 8.39 8.66
C PRO A 15 -49.03 8.31 8.66
N SER A 16 -48.43 8.82 7.59
CA SER A 16 -46.98 8.96 7.43
C SER A 16 -46.39 9.71 8.61
N GLN A 17 -45.79 8.97 9.55
CA GLN A 17 -44.87 9.55 10.50
C GLN A 17 -43.64 9.97 9.71
N HIS A 18 -43.45 11.28 9.57
CA HIS A 18 -42.16 11.87 9.23
C HIS A 18 -41.15 11.39 10.29
N VAL A 19 -40.51 10.25 10.01
CA VAL A 19 -39.26 9.90 10.66
C VAL A 19 -38.26 10.93 10.13
N SER A 20 -38.05 11.99 10.91
CA SER A 20 -36.87 12.83 10.76
C SER A 20 -35.66 11.91 10.86
N SER A 21 -35.18 11.44 9.72
CA SER A 21 -33.89 10.78 9.61
C SER A 21 -32.87 11.82 10.01
N SER A 22 -32.51 11.84 11.30
CA SER A 22 -31.34 12.54 11.77
C SER A 22 -30.15 11.85 11.12
N THR A 23 -29.78 12.30 9.92
CA THR A 23 -28.47 12.02 9.35
C THR A 23 -27.49 12.53 10.38
N ALA A 24 -26.85 11.63 11.11
CA ALA A 24 -25.73 11.97 11.97
C ALA A 24 -24.69 12.62 11.07
N HIS A 25 -24.67 13.96 11.06
CA HIS A 25 -23.66 14.73 10.38
C HIS A 25 -22.35 14.44 11.11
N HIS A 26 -21.64 13.42 10.63
CA HIS A 26 -20.27 13.20 11.05
C HIS A 26 -19.51 14.48 10.70
N PRO A 27 -18.90 15.17 11.69
CA PRO A 27 -18.28 16.47 11.46
C PRO A 27 -17.19 16.40 10.38
N TYR A 28 -16.65 15.21 10.12
CA TYR A 28 -15.60 14.95 9.14
C TYR A 28 -16.10 14.48 7.77
N GLY A 29 -17.41 14.32 7.55
CA GLY A 29 -17.95 13.67 6.34
C GLY A 29 -17.56 14.39 5.03
N ARG A 30 -17.50 15.72 5.06
CA ARG A 30 -17.06 16.53 3.91
C ARG A 30 -15.56 16.35 3.64
N ASP A 31 -14.75 16.40 4.68
CA ASP A 31 -13.29 16.34 4.56
C ASP A 31 -12.83 14.95 4.13
N ILE A 32 -13.47 13.89 4.65
CA ILE A 32 -13.26 12.51 4.21
C ILE A 32 -13.66 12.33 2.74
N ALA A 33 -14.76 12.93 2.30
CA ALA A 33 -15.17 12.86 0.89
C ALA A 33 -14.15 13.56 -0.03
N ASN A 34 -13.56 14.69 0.41
CA ASN A 34 -12.52 15.38 -0.33
C ASN A 34 -11.22 14.57 -0.36
N LEU A 35 -10.79 14.04 0.79
CA LEU A 35 -9.67 13.11 0.90
C LEU A 35 -9.83 11.94 -0.07
N ALA A 36 -10.99 11.27 -0.06
CA ALA A 36 -11.26 10.11 -0.91
C ALA A 36 -11.17 10.43 -2.41
N LYS A 37 -11.59 11.63 -2.83
CA LYS A 37 -11.46 12.08 -4.23
C LYS A 37 -10.00 12.30 -4.66
N SER A 38 -9.15 12.73 -3.74
CA SER A 38 -7.72 12.97 -4.01
C SER A 38 -6.85 11.73 -3.79
N TYR A 39 -7.41 10.63 -3.28
CA TYR A 39 -6.66 9.42 -2.97
C TYR A 39 -6.55 8.48 -4.18
N THR A 40 -5.41 8.53 -4.87
CA THR A 40 -5.14 7.68 -6.04
C THR A 40 -4.81 6.24 -5.65
N ASN A 41 -4.96 5.31 -6.59
CA ASN A 41 -4.82 3.87 -6.31
C ASN A 41 -3.39 3.45 -5.94
N ASP A 42 -2.38 4.13 -6.47
CA ASP A 42 -0.97 3.90 -6.14
C ASP A 42 -0.63 4.22 -4.67
N LEU A 43 -1.41 5.09 -4.02
CA LEU A 43 -1.26 5.44 -2.61
C LEU A 43 -1.93 4.45 -1.67
N LYS A 44 -2.75 3.53 -2.18
CA LYS A 44 -3.54 2.61 -1.35
C LYS A 44 -2.73 1.38 -0.96
N TYR A 45 -3.05 0.86 0.21
CA TYR A 45 -2.64 -0.44 0.71
C TYR A 45 -3.62 -1.49 0.19
N THR A 46 -3.10 -2.41 -0.62
CA THR A 46 -3.88 -3.46 -1.29
C THR A 46 -3.89 -4.77 -0.50
N GLY A 47 -2.88 -4.96 0.36
CA GLY A 47 -2.61 -6.21 1.07
C GLY A 47 -1.79 -7.21 0.25
N ASP A 48 -1.11 -6.74 -0.81
CA ASP A 48 -0.19 -7.56 -1.62
C ASP A 48 1.21 -7.59 -0.97
N THR A 49 2.00 -8.58 -1.36
CA THR A 49 3.40 -8.78 -1.01
C THR A 49 4.33 -7.61 -1.32
N ASP A 50 3.99 -6.81 -2.33
CA ASP A 50 4.76 -5.60 -2.71
C ASP A 50 4.35 -4.35 -1.92
N ASP A 51 3.29 -4.40 -1.12
CA ASP A 51 2.94 -3.31 -0.20
C ASP A 51 3.79 -3.36 1.06
N ASN A 52 3.97 -2.20 1.69
CA ASN A 52 4.39 -2.09 3.08
C ASN A 52 3.38 -1.23 3.85
N PHE A 53 2.82 -1.77 4.91
CA PHE A 53 1.74 -1.15 5.67
C PHE A 53 2.20 0.15 6.32
N ASP A 54 3.38 0.17 6.92
CA ASP A 54 3.88 1.37 7.60
C ASP A 54 4.13 2.53 6.62
N ASP A 55 4.66 2.25 5.42
CA ASP A 55 4.82 3.23 4.33
C ASP A 55 3.46 3.78 3.88
N LYS A 56 2.48 2.90 3.60
CA LYS A 56 1.13 3.32 3.20
C LYS A 56 0.38 4.05 4.31
N PHE A 57 0.58 3.65 5.56
CA PHE A 57 -0.02 4.29 6.72
C PHE A 57 0.59 5.68 6.97
N GLY A 58 1.89 5.85 6.75
CA GLY A 58 2.54 7.16 6.75
C GLY A 58 1.91 8.12 5.73
N ILE A 59 1.72 7.66 4.49
CA ILE A 59 1.02 8.42 3.43
C ILE A 59 -0.41 8.76 3.87
N PHE A 60 -1.14 7.81 4.45
CA PHE A 60 -2.48 8.03 4.95
C PHE A 60 -2.53 9.13 6.02
N MET A 61 -1.61 9.11 6.99
CA MET A 61 -1.54 10.12 8.05
C MET A 61 -1.20 11.51 7.49
N GLU A 62 -0.27 11.59 6.53
CA GLU A 62 0.06 12.85 5.84
C GLU A 62 -1.16 13.40 5.07
N MET A 63 -1.86 12.53 4.35
CA MET A 63 -3.09 12.89 3.63
C MET A 63 -4.19 13.35 4.59
N CYS A 64 -4.42 12.64 5.69
CA CYS A 64 -5.38 13.05 6.72
C CYS A 64 -5.03 14.44 7.29
N SER A 65 -3.76 14.68 7.61
CA SER A 65 -3.31 15.98 8.10
C SER A 65 -3.55 17.10 7.10
N ARG A 66 -3.28 16.86 5.80
CA ARG A 66 -3.46 17.84 4.72
C ARG A 66 -4.92 18.25 4.53
N PHE A 67 -5.85 17.33 4.75
CA PHE A 67 -7.29 17.55 4.63
C PHE A 67 -7.96 17.92 5.96
N GLY A 68 -7.20 18.16 7.03
CA GLY A 68 -7.73 18.60 8.31
C GLY A 68 -8.51 17.53 9.08
N ILE A 69 -8.24 16.25 8.82
CA ILE A 69 -8.88 15.14 9.54
C ILE A 69 -8.30 15.07 10.95
N ALA A 70 -9.13 15.34 11.96
CA ALA A 70 -8.76 15.22 13.36
C ALA A 70 -8.59 13.75 13.78
N ASN A 71 -7.94 13.51 14.93
CA ASN A 71 -7.65 12.17 15.44
C ASN A 71 -8.91 11.28 15.56
N GLU A 72 -10.03 11.87 15.95
CA GLU A 72 -11.33 11.20 16.08
C GLU A 72 -11.90 10.79 14.72
N GLY A 73 -11.53 11.49 13.65
CA GLY A 73 -11.92 11.19 12.27
C GLY A 73 -11.08 10.12 11.58
N LEU A 74 -9.90 9.76 12.12
CA LEU A 74 -8.97 8.83 11.47
C LEU A 74 -9.57 7.43 11.27
N VAL A 75 -10.34 6.93 12.25
CA VAL A 75 -10.98 5.60 12.15
C VAL A 75 -12.02 5.58 11.01
N LEU A 76 -12.72 6.68 10.80
CA LEU A 76 -13.71 6.83 9.74
C LEU A 76 -13.05 7.01 8.37
N ALA A 77 -11.89 7.67 8.32
CA ALA A 77 -11.11 7.85 7.10
C ALA A 77 -10.31 6.60 6.72
N PHE A 78 -9.98 5.70 7.67
CA PHE A 78 -9.11 4.55 7.43
C PHE A 78 -9.44 3.70 6.19
N PRO A 79 -10.71 3.44 5.81
CA PRO A 79 -11.01 2.69 4.59
C PRO A 79 -10.52 3.35 3.30
N THR A 80 -10.27 4.67 3.28
CA THR A 80 -9.84 5.39 2.06
C THR A 80 -8.43 4.97 1.62
N MET A 81 -7.56 4.60 2.56
CA MET A 81 -6.21 4.11 2.25
C MET A 81 -6.18 2.65 1.82
N LEU A 82 -7.31 1.92 1.81
CA LEU A 82 -7.34 0.50 1.51
C LEU A 82 -7.92 0.22 0.12
N SER A 83 -7.47 -0.86 -0.50
CA SER A 83 -8.07 -1.44 -1.70
C SER A 83 -8.01 -2.96 -1.67
N ASN A 84 -8.60 -3.61 -2.68
CA ASN A 84 -8.50 -5.05 -2.92
C ASN A 84 -8.77 -5.92 -1.67
N LEU A 85 -7.84 -6.82 -1.35
CA LEU A 85 -7.96 -7.78 -0.25
C LEU A 85 -7.96 -7.07 1.10
N ALA A 86 -7.15 -6.02 1.26
CA ALA A 86 -7.11 -5.24 2.50
C ALA A 86 -8.45 -4.55 2.80
N LEU A 87 -9.08 -3.94 1.80
CA LEU A 87 -10.40 -3.30 1.97
C LEU A 87 -11.50 -4.34 2.27
N SER A 88 -11.47 -5.49 1.59
CA SER A 88 -12.40 -6.59 1.83
C SER A 88 -12.24 -7.14 3.25
N PHE A 89 -11.00 -7.34 3.69
CA PHE A 89 -10.68 -7.77 5.05
C PHE A 89 -11.17 -6.76 6.10
N TYR A 90 -10.98 -5.47 5.86
CA TYR A 90 -11.46 -4.42 6.77
C TYR A 90 -12.96 -4.54 7.04
N PHE A 91 -13.79 -4.61 5.99
CA PHE A 91 -15.24 -4.65 6.13
C PHE A 91 -15.74 -5.95 6.77
N ASN A 92 -15.02 -7.05 6.59
CA ASN A 92 -15.41 -8.36 7.11
C ASN A 92 -14.96 -8.63 8.54
N ARG A 93 -13.80 -8.08 8.96
CA ARG A 93 -13.11 -8.51 10.20
C ARG A 93 -12.67 -7.37 11.12
N CYS A 94 -12.77 -6.11 10.70
CA CYS A 94 -12.15 -4.99 11.41
C CYS A 94 -13.09 -3.86 11.80
N ARG A 95 -14.37 -3.88 11.40
CA ARG A 95 -15.35 -2.86 11.82
C ARG A 95 -15.45 -2.75 13.34
N GLY A 96 -15.54 -1.53 13.84
CA GLY A 96 -15.65 -1.22 15.28
C GLY A 96 -14.33 -1.18 16.05
N LYS A 97 -13.21 -1.57 15.43
CA LYS A 97 -11.87 -1.47 16.03
C LYS A 97 -11.39 -0.02 16.07
N ASN A 98 -10.62 0.30 17.10
CA ASN A 98 -9.90 1.58 17.15
C ASN A 98 -8.69 1.58 16.18
N LEU A 99 -8.07 2.74 15.97
CA LEU A 99 -6.99 2.88 14.99
C LEU A 99 -5.80 1.94 15.25
N THR A 100 -5.39 1.78 16.51
CA THR A 100 -4.29 0.88 16.88
C THR A 100 -4.60 -0.57 16.55
N GLU A 101 -5.82 -1.02 16.86
CA GLU A 101 -6.30 -2.36 16.55
C GLU A 101 -6.44 -2.60 15.04
N LEU A 102 -6.84 -1.58 14.27
CA LEU A 102 -6.89 -1.63 12.80
C LEU A 102 -5.49 -1.85 12.22
N CYS A 103 -4.51 -1.02 12.63
CA CYS A 103 -3.13 -1.16 12.17
C CYS A 103 -2.54 -2.52 12.54
N LYS A 104 -2.77 -2.99 13.77
CA LYS A 104 -2.36 -4.33 14.20
C LYS A 104 -2.99 -5.42 13.33
N SER A 105 -4.29 -5.36 13.10
CA SER A 105 -5.02 -6.36 12.30
C SER A 105 -4.52 -6.43 10.86
N MET A 106 -4.14 -5.30 10.26
CA MET A 106 -3.59 -5.28 8.89
C MET A 106 -2.22 -5.96 8.84
N ARG A 107 -1.30 -5.58 9.73
CA ARG A 107 0.03 -6.21 9.78
C ARG A 107 -0.05 -7.71 10.04
N GLU A 108 -0.85 -8.14 11.01
CA GLU A 108 -0.97 -9.57 11.35
C GLU A 108 -1.58 -10.40 10.22
N ASN A 109 -2.50 -9.83 9.43
CA ASN A 109 -3.16 -10.57 8.36
C ASN A 109 -2.33 -10.62 7.06
N PHE A 110 -1.60 -9.56 6.73
CA PHE A 110 -0.94 -9.40 5.43
C PHE A 110 0.60 -9.43 5.50
N GLU A 111 1.19 -9.09 6.64
CA GLU A 111 2.64 -8.95 6.82
C GLU A 111 3.17 -9.95 7.87
N GLY A 112 2.66 -11.18 7.83
CA GLY A 112 3.12 -12.27 8.68
C GLY A 112 4.49 -12.85 8.27
N PRO A 113 4.94 -13.93 8.94
CA PRO A 113 6.24 -14.56 8.67
C PRO A 113 6.44 -14.96 7.20
N GLU A 114 5.40 -15.44 6.53
CA GLU A 114 5.46 -15.84 5.12
C GLU A 114 5.70 -14.64 4.18
N TYR A 115 5.10 -13.49 4.47
CA TYR A 115 5.35 -12.25 3.73
C TYR A 115 6.81 -11.83 3.86
N HIS A 116 7.36 -11.83 5.08
CA HIS A 116 8.76 -11.45 5.30
C HIS A 116 9.73 -12.44 4.64
N ARG A 117 9.46 -13.74 4.74
CA ARG A 117 10.26 -14.79 4.09
C ARG A 117 10.24 -14.65 2.57
N TYR A 118 9.06 -14.45 1.99
CA TYR A 118 8.88 -14.24 0.55
C TYR A 118 9.66 -13.02 0.06
N ASN A 119 9.50 -11.87 0.73
CA ASN A 119 10.17 -10.64 0.34
C ASN A 119 11.70 -10.72 0.50
N LEU A 120 12.20 -11.35 1.56
CA LEU A 120 13.63 -11.60 1.74
C LEU A 120 14.18 -12.54 0.65
N GLN A 121 13.44 -13.58 0.27
CA GLN A 121 13.83 -14.46 -0.82
C GLN A 121 13.89 -13.71 -2.15
N LYS A 122 12.86 -12.93 -2.47
CA LYS A 122 12.79 -12.09 -3.68
C LYS A 122 13.98 -11.13 -3.72
N TRP A 123 14.26 -10.45 -2.61
CA TRP A 123 15.42 -9.56 -2.44
C TRP A 123 16.73 -10.29 -2.73
N ASN A 124 16.96 -11.43 -2.10
CA ASN A 124 18.19 -12.20 -2.29
C ASN A 124 18.36 -12.69 -3.73
N SER A 125 17.27 -13.10 -4.39
CA SER A 125 17.31 -13.59 -5.77
C SER A 125 17.50 -12.51 -6.84
N LEU A 126 17.25 -11.24 -6.53
CA LEU A 126 17.36 -10.18 -7.54
C LEU A 126 18.81 -9.96 -7.95
N THR A 127 19.09 -10.10 -9.25
CA THR A 127 20.41 -9.84 -9.85
C THR A 127 20.28 -8.82 -10.97
N PHE A 128 21.37 -8.14 -11.30
CA PHE A 128 21.36 -7.20 -12.41
C PHE A 128 21.14 -7.92 -13.76
N GLN A 129 21.66 -9.15 -13.92
CA GLN A 129 21.39 -9.98 -15.08
C GLN A 129 19.88 -10.21 -15.28
N SER A 130 19.14 -10.52 -14.22
CA SER A 130 17.69 -10.71 -14.32
C SER A 130 16.95 -9.45 -14.78
N ILE A 131 17.48 -8.26 -14.48
CA ILE A 131 16.92 -6.99 -14.97
C ILE A 131 17.24 -6.79 -16.46
N ILE A 132 18.46 -7.10 -16.89
CA ILE A 132 18.86 -7.05 -18.30
C ILE A 132 17.95 -7.97 -19.13
N ASP A 133 17.79 -9.21 -18.69
CA ASP A 133 16.98 -10.21 -19.39
C ASP A 133 15.49 -9.83 -19.46
N GLN A 134 14.97 -9.17 -18.42
CA GLN A 134 13.58 -8.71 -18.36
C GLN A 134 13.32 -7.40 -19.13
N ASN A 135 14.37 -6.65 -19.49
CA ASN A 135 14.27 -5.34 -20.12
C ASN A 135 15.25 -5.20 -21.30
N PRO A 136 15.17 -6.09 -22.32
CA PRO A 136 16.11 -6.09 -23.45
C PRO A 136 15.95 -4.87 -24.37
N ASP A 137 14.81 -4.17 -24.29
CA ASP A 137 14.54 -2.93 -25.03
C ASP A 137 15.17 -1.68 -24.40
N LYS A 138 15.71 -1.80 -23.18
CA LYS A 138 16.27 -0.69 -22.41
C LYS A 138 17.79 -0.65 -22.55
N ASN A 139 18.34 0.57 -22.58
CA ASN A 139 19.79 0.74 -22.52
C ASN A 139 20.30 0.48 -21.09
N GLY A 140 21.61 0.27 -20.95
CA GLY A 140 22.18 -0.13 -19.66
C GLY A 140 21.99 0.91 -18.54
N MET A 141 21.95 2.21 -18.83
CA MET A 141 21.67 3.24 -17.81
C MET A 141 20.22 3.18 -17.32
N GLU A 142 19.27 2.91 -18.22
CA GLU A 142 17.87 2.66 -17.88
C GLU A 142 17.75 1.38 -17.04
N GLN A 143 18.44 0.30 -17.43
CA GLN A 143 18.44 -0.96 -16.68
C GLN A 143 19.01 -0.80 -15.27
N VAL A 144 20.09 -0.03 -15.07
CA VAL A 144 20.58 0.31 -13.72
C VAL A 144 19.51 1.05 -12.93
N THR A 145 18.86 2.04 -13.54
CA THR A 145 17.80 2.80 -12.87
C THR A 145 16.63 1.91 -12.45
N ILE A 146 16.26 0.94 -13.29
CA ILE A 146 15.25 -0.07 -12.97
C ILE A 146 15.69 -0.94 -11.80
N LEU A 147 16.95 -1.41 -11.79
CA LEU A 147 17.49 -2.21 -10.68
C LEU A 147 17.40 -1.45 -9.35
N ILE A 148 17.89 -0.20 -9.32
CA ILE A 148 17.92 0.62 -8.10
C ILE A 148 16.50 0.89 -7.60
N ASN A 149 15.59 1.33 -8.47
CA ASN A 149 14.20 1.58 -8.09
C ASN A 149 13.51 0.31 -7.56
N LYS A 150 13.84 -0.87 -8.10
CA LYS A 150 13.28 -2.14 -7.64
C LYS A 150 13.83 -2.52 -6.28
N LEU A 151 15.13 -2.32 -6.05
CA LEU A 151 15.75 -2.52 -4.74
C LEU A 151 15.14 -1.56 -3.72
N ASP A 152 15.08 -0.25 -3.98
CA ASP A 152 14.51 0.72 -3.02
C ASP A 152 13.09 0.35 -2.61
N LYS A 153 12.25 -0.06 -3.56
CA LYS A 153 10.89 -0.52 -3.28
C LYS A 153 10.87 -1.80 -2.43
N MET A 154 11.64 -2.80 -2.83
CA MET A 154 11.69 -4.08 -2.11
C MET A 154 12.27 -3.93 -0.71
N GLN A 155 13.21 -3.01 -0.50
CA GLN A 155 13.82 -2.81 0.80
C GLN A 155 12.76 -2.40 1.85
N LYS A 156 11.75 -1.61 1.44
CA LYS A 156 10.65 -1.20 2.33
C LYS A 156 9.82 -2.38 2.86
N THR A 157 9.75 -3.50 2.15
CA THR A 157 8.97 -4.68 2.55
C THR A 157 9.76 -5.65 3.44
N LEU A 158 11.07 -5.44 3.60
CA LEU A 158 11.93 -6.25 4.47
C LEU A 158 11.78 -5.88 5.94
N SER A 159 12.31 -6.71 6.84
CA SER A 159 12.41 -6.38 8.26
C SER A 159 13.30 -5.15 8.49
N PRO A 160 13.07 -4.37 9.58
CA PRO A 160 13.78 -3.11 9.84
C PRO A 160 15.31 -3.18 9.76
N GLU A 161 15.91 -4.29 10.17
CA GLU A 161 17.36 -4.53 10.12
C GLU A 161 17.96 -4.50 8.70
N PHE A 162 17.14 -4.72 7.66
CA PHE A 162 17.57 -4.64 6.26
C PHE A 162 17.26 -3.29 5.61
N ARG A 163 16.60 -2.36 6.32
CA ARG A 163 16.21 -1.03 5.80
C ARG A 163 17.28 0.03 6.02
N THR A 164 18.54 -0.35 5.84
CA THR A 164 19.70 0.53 6.02
C THR A 164 20.42 0.78 4.69
N ASP A 165 21.09 1.92 4.58
CA ASP A 165 21.93 2.24 3.42
C ASP A 165 23.04 1.19 3.23
N GLU A 166 23.57 0.64 4.32
CA GLU A 166 24.57 -0.43 4.29
C GLU A 166 24.02 -1.72 3.67
N ALA A 167 22.81 -2.14 4.06
CA ALA A 167 22.17 -3.32 3.48
C ALA A 167 21.88 -3.13 1.99
N LEU A 168 21.41 -1.94 1.60
CA LEU A 168 21.17 -1.58 0.20
C LEU A 168 22.48 -1.58 -0.60
N HIS A 169 23.52 -0.92 -0.08
CA HIS A 169 24.84 -0.85 -0.69
C HIS A 169 25.43 -2.23 -0.96
N ASN A 170 25.48 -3.09 0.07
CA ASN A 170 25.95 -4.47 -0.05
C ASN A 170 25.11 -5.27 -1.05
N LYS A 171 23.79 -5.04 -1.07
CA LYS A 171 22.91 -5.71 -2.03
C LYS A 171 23.20 -5.30 -3.47
N ILE A 172 23.42 -4.01 -3.74
CA ILE A 172 23.75 -3.52 -5.09
C ILE A 172 25.02 -4.20 -5.59
N ILE A 173 26.07 -4.26 -4.77
CA ILE A 173 27.33 -4.96 -5.12
C ILE A 173 27.05 -6.42 -5.44
N SER A 174 26.34 -7.12 -4.56
CA SER A 174 26.03 -8.54 -4.76
C SER A 174 25.16 -8.79 -6.00
N ALA A 175 24.26 -7.88 -6.37
CA ALA A 175 23.40 -7.99 -7.54
C ALA A 175 24.18 -7.79 -8.85
N CYS A 176 25.21 -6.95 -8.83
CA CYS A 176 26.00 -6.57 -10.00
C CYS A 176 27.29 -7.41 -10.20
N LYS A 177 27.68 -8.24 -9.22
CA LYS A 177 28.97 -8.95 -9.18
C LYS A 177 29.32 -9.79 -10.42
N CYS A 178 28.32 -10.26 -11.16
CA CYS A 178 28.50 -11.12 -12.34
C CYS A 178 28.43 -10.36 -13.68
N ILE A 179 28.29 -9.04 -13.64
CA ILE A 179 28.22 -8.20 -14.84
C ILE A 179 29.58 -7.59 -15.12
N GLU A 180 30.18 -7.91 -16.27
CA GLU A 180 31.55 -7.48 -16.59
C GLU A 180 31.69 -5.95 -16.59
N ALA A 181 30.71 -5.24 -17.14
CA ALA A 181 30.65 -3.77 -17.10
C ALA A 181 30.66 -3.18 -15.67
N CYS A 182 30.13 -3.92 -14.68
CA CYS A 182 30.06 -3.47 -13.29
C CYS A 182 31.26 -3.88 -12.45
N LYS A 183 32.19 -4.69 -12.99
CA LYS A 183 33.25 -5.33 -12.22
C LYS A 183 34.16 -4.36 -11.48
N MET A 184 34.54 -3.25 -12.12
CA MET A 184 35.38 -2.22 -11.49
C MET A 184 34.65 -1.51 -10.34
N ALA A 185 33.39 -1.13 -10.56
CA ALA A 185 32.55 -0.52 -9.53
C ALA A 185 32.29 -1.47 -8.36
N CYS A 186 32.16 -2.78 -8.61
CA CYS A 186 31.98 -3.78 -7.55
C CYS A 186 33.28 -4.14 -6.82
N TYR A 187 34.43 -4.08 -7.50
CA TYR A 187 35.74 -4.38 -6.91
C TYR A 187 36.22 -3.29 -5.96
N ARG A 188 35.99 -2.02 -6.32
CA ARG A 188 36.31 -0.87 -5.48
C ARG A 188 35.11 0.07 -5.39
N PRO A 189 34.06 -0.32 -4.64
CA PRO A 189 32.83 0.45 -4.57
C PRO A 189 33.06 1.77 -3.82
N SER A 190 32.41 2.83 -4.30
CA SER A 190 32.23 4.04 -3.48
C SER A 190 31.56 3.67 -2.15
N PRO A 191 31.93 4.32 -1.02
CA PRO A 191 31.35 4.00 0.28
C PRO A 191 29.89 4.42 0.44
N THR A 192 29.33 5.19 -0.50
CA THR A 192 27.95 5.67 -0.44
C THR A 192 27.11 5.06 -1.57
N VAL A 193 25.82 4.83 -1.30
CA VAL A 193 24.89 4.35 -2.33
C VAL A 193 24.87 5.27 -3.57
N PRO A 194 24.76 6.61 -3.45
CA PRO A 194 24.79 7.49 -4.61
C PRO A 194 26.10 7.42 -5.39
N GLY A 195 27.23 7.30 -4.69
CA GLY A 195 28.54 7.16 -5.33
C GLY A 195 28.66 5.86 -6.10
N LEU A 196 28.20 4.75 -5.52
CA LEU A 196 28.20 3.43 -6.15
C LEU A 196 27.32 3.41 -7.41
N ILE A 197 26.14 4.03 -7.36
CA ILE A 197 25.24 4.16 -8.52
C ILE A 197 25.92 4.92 -9.66
N ARG A 198 26.64 6.00 -9.35
CA ARG A 198 27.40 6.76 -10.34
C ARG A 198 28.49 5.89 -10.98
N ASP A 199 29.26 5.17 -10.16
CA ASP A 199 30.35 4.32 -10.64
C ASP A 199 29.81 3.19 -11.54
N LEU A 200 28.66 2.59 -11.19
CA LEU A 200 27.97 1.60 -12.03
C LEU A 200 27.54 2.18 -13.38
N ARG A 201 26.96 3.38 -13.39
CA ARG A 201 26.54 4.05 -14.63
C ARG A 201 27.71 4.43 -15.52
N SER A 202 28.88 4.73 -14.95
CA SER A 202 30.09 5.03 -15.73
C SER A 202 30.74 3.81 -16.36
N GLY A 203 30.49 2.61 -15.83
CA GLY A 203 31.05 1.36 -16.36
C GLY A 203 30.22 0.72 -17.48
N ILE A 204 29.01 1.24 -17.73
CA ILE A 204 28.04 0.73 -18.70
C ILE A 204 28.04 1.55 -19.97
#